data_AF-A0A661S7Y9-F1
#
_entry.id   AF-A0A661S7Y9-F1
#
_cell.length_a   1.000
_cell.length_b   1.000
_cell.length_c   1.000
_cell.angle_alpha   90.00
_cell.angle_beta   90.00
_cell.angle_gamma   90.00
#
_symmetry.space_group_name_H-M   'P 1'
#
loop_
_entity.id
_entity.type
_entity.pdbx_description
1 polymer ?
#
loop_
_entity_poly.entity_id
_entity_poly.type
_entity_poly.pdbx_seq_one_letter_code
_entity_poly.pdbx_strand_id
1 'polypeptide(L)'
;MSKLNRYMMVHNNPDIDCDEVQANWRKLANVEAGTWIRTYYNDDKGVRYCIWMAQSEEDLKNIFTEIGISWDSIIQVEETVPDLWGEKWNEHLKQEATADTLGN
;
A
#
# COMPACT_ATOMS: atom_id res chain seq x y z
N MET A 1 18.09 10.45 -0.19
CA MET A 1 17.14 9.34 0.04
C MET A 1 16.64 8.89 -1.31
N SER A 2 16.44 7.59 -1.51
CA SER A 2 16.07 7.00 -2.80
C SER A 2 14.56 6.95 -2.94
N LYS A 3 14.02 7.79 -3.84
CA LYS A 3 12.59 7.91 -4.17
C LYS A 3 11.81 6.60 -3.96
N LEU A 4 11.00 6.52 -2.90
CA LEU A 4 10.11 5.38 -2.71
C LEU A 4 8.99 5.41 -3.76
N ASN A 5 8.70 4.24 -4.30
CA ASN A 5 7.65 4.00 -5.27
C ASN A 5 6.37 3.60 -4.56
N ARG A 6 5.22 3.95 -5.15
CA ARG A 6 3.91 3.50 -4.68
C ARG A 6 3.54 2.18 -5.34
N TYR A 7 3.05 1.26 -4.53
CA TYR A 7 2.62 -0.07 -4.95
C TYR A 7 1.20 -0.35 -4.47
N MET A 8 0.39 -0.91 -5.35
CA MET A 8 -0.84 -1.58 -5.00
C MET A 8 -0.52 -3.06 -4.78
N MET A 9 -0.75 -3.54 -3.57
CA MET A 9 -0.70 -4.95 -3.24
C MET A 9 -2.11 -5.50 -3.09
N VAL A 10 -2.38 -6.63 -3.74
CA VAL A 10 -3.66 -7.33 -3.65
C VAL A 10 -3.47 -8.60 -2.83
N HIS A 11 -4.36 -8.83 -1.88
CA HIS A 11 -4.51 -10.12 -1.22
C HIS A 11 -5.88 -10.68 -1.57
N ASN A 12 -5.93 -11.89 -2.12
CA ASN A 12 -7.17 -12.57 -2.46
C ASN A 12 -7.27 -13.84 -1.63
N ASN A 13 -7.93 -13.75 -0.49
CA ASN A 13 -8.11 -14.86 0.44
C ASN A 13 -9.60 -14.94 0.82
N PRO A 14 -10.47 -15.47 -0.06
CA PRO A 14 -11.91 -15.45 0.14
C PRO A 14 -12.37 -16.16 1.42
N ASP A 15 -11.61 -17.16 1.88
CA ASP A 15 -11.94 -17.97 3.05
C ASP A 15 -11.21 -17.54 4.33
N ILE A 16 -10.50 -16.40 4.31
CA ILE A 16 -9.74 -15.96 5.48
C ILE A 16 -10.66 -15.41 6.58
N ASP A 17 -10.36 -15.76 7.83
CA ASP A 17 -11.04 -15.19 8.98
C ASP A 17 -10.67 -13.70 9.13
N CYS A 18 -11.66 -12.84 9.41
CA CYS A 18 -11.45 -11.42 9.67
C CYS A 18 -10.50 -11.18 10.86
N ASP A 19 -10.53 -12.03 11.88
CA ASP A 19 -9.61 -11.94 13.02
C ASP A 19 -8.15 -12.21 12.58
N GLU A 20 -7.95 -13.11 11.63
CA GLU A 20 -6.63 -13.35 11.02
C GLU A 20 -6.17 -12.15 10.20
N VAL A 21 -7.08 -11.53 9.43
CA VAL A 21 -6.82 -10.28 8.70
C VAL A 21 -6.36 -9.17 9.66
N GLN A 22 -7.08 -8.97 10.76
CA GLN A 22 -6.74 -7.96 11.75
C GLN A 22 -5.42 -8.27 12.46
N ALA A 23 -5.14 -9.55 12.76
CA ALA A 23 -3.85 -9.96 13.31
C ALA A 23 -2.70 -9.63 12.35
N ASN A 24 -2.90 -9.84 11.05
CA ASN A 24 -1.93 -9.48 10.02
C ASN A 24 -1.71 -7.96 9.94
N TRP A 25 -2.75 -7.14 10.04
CA TRP A 25 -2.61 -5.68 10.14
C TRP A 25 -1.79 -5.23 11.35
N ARG A 26 -1.96 -5.88 12.51
CA ARG A 26 -1.15 -5.58 13.70
C ARG A 26 0.34 -5.89 13.50
N LYS A 27 0.67 -6.97 12.79
CA LYS A 27 2.07 -7.29 12.42
C LYS A 27 2.62 -6.21 11.49
N LEU A 28 1.85 -5.87 10.45
CA LEU A 28 2.24 -4.91 9.41
C LEU A 28 2.41 -3.48 9.93
N ALA A 29 1.64 -3.08 10.95
CA ALA A 29 1.74 -1.76 11.57
C ALA A 29 3.12 -1.46 12.20
N ASN A 30 3.94 -2.49 12.45
CA ASN A 30 5.27 -2.35 13.03
C ASN A 30 6.41 -2.55 12.01
N VAL A 31 6.08 -2.65 10.71
CA VAL A 31 7.09 -2.79 9.66
C VAL A 31 7.67 -1.42 9.32
N GLU A 32 8.99 -1.26 9.46
CA GLU A 32 9.69 -0.01 9.15
C GLU A 32 10.27 0.03 7.72
N ALA A 33 10.47 -1.14 7.09
CA ALA A 33 11.10 -1.27 5.78
C ALA A 33 10.21 -0.82 4.59
N GLY A 34 8.95 -0.47 4.86
CA GLY A 34 8.02 0.11 3.90
C GLY A 34 6.92 0.88 4.63
N THR A 35 6.30 1.84 3.95
CA THR A 35 5.22 2.65 4.54
C THR A 35 3.87 2.12 4.11
N TRP A 36 3.07 1.64 5.06
CA TRP A 36 1.68 1.28 4.81
C TRP A 36 0.80 2.54 4.81
N ILE A 37 0.17 2.85 3.68
CA ILE A 37 -0.61 4.09 3.53
C ILE A 37 -2.08 3.85 3.81
N ARG A 38 -2.65 2.80 3.21
CA ARG A 38 -4.10 2.54 3.27
C ARG A 38 -4.41 1.11 2.88
N THR A 39 -5.53 0.61 3.40
CA THR A 39 -6.15 -0.63 2.91
C THR A 39 -7.63 -0.42 2.64
N TYR A 40 -8.09 -0.94 1.51
CA TYR A 40 -9.49 -1.17 1.22
C TYR A 40 -9.76 -2.66 1.35
N TYR A 41 -10.76 -3.03 2.14
CA TYR A 41 -11.13 -4.42 2.39
C TYR A 41 -12.55 -4.69 1.91
N ASN A 42 -12.70 -5.71 1.08
CA ASN A 42 -13.98 -6.27 0.71
C ASN A 42 -14.17 -7.56 1.52
N ASP A 43 -14.98 -7.46 2.57
CA ASP A 43 -15.28 -8.56 3.51
C ASP A 43 -15.99 -9.72 2.81
N ASP A 44 -17.02 -9.42 2.00
CA ASP A 44 -17.80 -10.40 1.23
C ASP A 44 -16.95 -11.28 0.31
N LYS A 45 -15.87 -10.71 -0.25
CA LYS A 45 -14.98 -11.43 -1.18
C LYS A 45 -13.67 -11.87 -0.55
N GLY A 46 -13.38 -11.49 0.69
CA GLY A 46 -12.08 -11.70 1.33
C GLY A 46 -10.89 -11.07 0.56
N VAL A 47 -11.12 -9.95 -0.15
CA VAL A 47 -10.09 -9.28 -0.96
C VAL A 47 -9.63 -7.99 -0.29
N ARG A 48 -8.32 -7.80 -0.20
CA ARG A 48 -7.69 -6.58 0.32
C ARG A 48 -6.84 -5.91 -0.75
N TYR A 49 -6.95 -4.59 -0.82
CA TYR A 49 -6.14 -3.73 -1.67
C TYR A 49 -5.35 -2.77 -0.77
N CYS A 50 -4.04 -2.95 -0.72
CA CYS A 50 -3.16 -2.21 0.17
C CYS A 50 -2.25 -1.29 -0.64
N ILE A 51 -2.23 0.00 -0.30
CA ILE A 51 -1.25 0.94 -0.84
C ILE A 51 -0.04 0.96 0.08
N TRP A 52 1.12 0.67 -0.50
CA TRP A 52 2.42 0.69 0.15
C TRP A 52 3.38 1.62 -0.55
N MET A 53 4.33 2.17 0.20
CA MET A 53 5.52 2.81 -0.33
C MET A 53 6.75 2.01 0.03
N ALA A 54 7.61 1.74 -0.95
CA ALA A 54 8.87 1.03 -0.77
C ALA A 54 9.88 1.43 -1.85
N GLN A 55 11.17 1.16 -1.64
CA GLN A 55 12.18 1.45 -2.67
C GLN A 55 11.96 0.57 -3.90
N SER A 56 11.59 -0.70 -3.69
CA SER A 56 11.34 -1.67 -4.75
C SER A 56 10.17 -2.62 -4.43
N GLU A 57 9.68 -3.31 -5.47
CA GLU A 57 8.75 -4.42 -5.32
C GLU A 57 9.36 -5.57 -4.49
N GLU A 58 10.67 -5.79 -4.62
CA GLU A 58 11.39 -6.85 -3.91
C GLU A 58 11.42 -6.63 -2.40
N ASP A 59 11.56 -5.38 -1.95
CA ASP A 59 11.48 -5.05 -0.51
C ASP A 59 10.13 -5.45 0.08
N LEU A 60 9.03 -5.18 -0.64
CA LEU A 60 7.70 -5.62 -0.22
C LEU A 60 7.58 -7.15 -0.19
N LYS A 61 8.09 -7.85 -1.21
CA LYS A 61 8.07 -9.33 -1.21
C LYS A 61 8.84 -9.89 -0.02
N ASN A 62 10.01 -9.32 0.31
CA ASN A 62 10.83 -9.76 1.43
C ASN A 62 10.11 -9.56 2.77
N ILE A 63 9.57 -8.36 3.01
CA ILE A 63 8.76 -8.05 4.20
C ILE A 63 7.64 -9.06 4.39
N PHE A 64 6.83 -9.27 3.35
CA PHE A 64 5.63 -10.09 3.45
C PHE A 64 5.95 -11.59 3.57
N THR A 65 7.05 -12.03 2.96
CA THR A 65 7.57 -13.39 3.15
C THR A 65 8.03 -13.62 4.58
N GLU A 66 8.78 -12.69 5.17
CA GLU A 66 9.33 -12.79 6.53
C GLU A 66 8.23 -12.91 7.59
N ILE A 67 7.15 -12.13 7.45
CA ILE A 67 6.01 -12.15 8.37
C ILE A 67 4.97 -13.25 8.05
N GLY A 68 5.20 -14.02 6.97
CA GLY A 68 4.37 -15.15 6.56
C GLY A 68 2.99 -14.74 6.03
N ILE A 69 2.87 -13.59 5.37
CA ILE A 69 1.61 -13.11 4.78
C ILE A 69 1.71 -13.23 3.26
N SER A 70 0.79 -13.97 2.64
CA SER A 70 0.74 -14.11 1.19
C SER A 70 0.12 -12.89 0.51
N TRP A 71 0.49 -12.66 -0.74
CA TRP A 71 -0.12 -11.68 -1.65
C TRP A 71 -0.45 -12.36 -2.97
N ASP A 72 -1.45 -11.84 -3.68
CA ASP A 72 -1.84 -12.27 -5.02
C ASP A 72 -1.01 -11.51 -6.08
N SER A 73 -0.90 -10.19 -5.92
CA SER A 73 -0.10 -9.36 -6.81
C SER A 73 0.46 -8.12 -6.10
N ILE A 74 1.56 -7.58 -6.65
CA ILE A 74 2.15 -6.31 -6.29
C ILE A 74 2.40 -5.56 -7.60
N ILE A 75 1.87 -4.36 -7.74
CA ILE A 75 1.93 -3.59 -8.97
C ILE A 75 2.34 -2.16 -8.62
N GLN A 76 3.36 -1.63 -9.29
CA GLN A 76 3.70 -0.21 -9.15
C GLN A 76 2.57 0.65 -9.73
N VAL A 77 2.13 1.65 -8.97
CA VAL A 77 0.99 2.52 -9.33
C VAL A 77 1.34 3.99 -9.13
N GLU A 78 0.65 4.83 -9.88
CA GLU A 78 0.62 6.28 -9.65
C GLU A 78 -0.76 6.67 -9.14
N GLU A 79 -0.81 7.51 -8.11
CA GLU A 79 -2.08 8.06 -7.64
C GLU A 79 -2.56 9.15 -8.61
N THR A 80 -3.85 9.12 -8.94
CA THR A 80 -4.51 10.20 -9.65
C THR A 80 -5.80 10.55 -8.92
N VAL A 81 -6.12 11.83 -8.88
CA VAL A 81 -7.36 12.33 -8.28
C VAL A 81 -8.13 13.07 -9.39
N PRO A 82 -9.05 12.41 -10.11
CA PRO A 82 -9.73 12.97 -11.27
C PRO A 82 -10.44 14.31 -10.99
N ASP A 83 -11.00 14.48 -9.79
CA ASP A 83 -11.67 15.73 -9.38
C ASP A 83 -10.73 16.94 -9.29
N LEU A 84 -9.42 16.68 -9.20
CA LEU A 84 -8.37 17.70 -9.17
C LEU A 84 -7.72 17.89 -10.55
N TRP A 85 -8.15 17.17 -11.59
CA TRP A 85 -7.48 17.22 -12.88
C TRP A 85 -7.50 18.62 -13.51
N GLY A 86 -6.40 19.03 -14.13
CA GLY A 86 -6.19 20.39 -14.66
C GLY A 86 -5.36 21.26 -13.72
N GLU A 87 -5.72 22.53 -13.55
CA GLU A 87 -4.93 23.49 -12.75
C GLU A 87 -4.76 23.07 -11.29
N LYS A 88 -5.80 22.48 -10.69
CA LYS A 88 -5.80 21.98 -9.31
C LYS A 88 -4.83 20.81 -9.08
N TRP A 89 -4.45 20.09 -10.14
CA TRP A 89 -3.54 18.94 -10.05
C TRP A 89 -2.13 19.41 -9.70
N ASN A 90 -1.67 20.50 -10.32
CA ASN A 90 -0.34 21.06 -10.03
C ASN A 90 -0.24 21.60 -8.61
N GLU A 91 -1.31 22.16 -8.07
CA GLU A 91 -1.38 22.60 -6.68
C GLU A 91 -1.35 21.41 -5.72
N HIS A 92 -2.13 20.37 -6.02
CA HIS A 92 -2.12 19.12 -5.26
C HIS A 92 -0.72 18.47 -5.26
N LEU A 93 -0.05 18.37 -6.40
CA LEU A 93 1.31 17.84 -6.48
C LEU A 93 2.32 18.63 -5.63
N LYS A 94 2.18 19.96 -5.55
CA LYS A 94 3.02 20.79 -4.68
C LYS A 94 2.74 20.56 -3.19
N GLN A 95 1.48 20.33 -2.82
CA GLN A 95 1.09 20.03 -1.44
C GLN A 95 1.57 18.63 -1.04
N GLU A 96 1.37 17.64 -1.91
CA GLU A 96 1.89 16.28 -1.73
C GLU A 96 3.41 16.28 -1.61
N ALA A 97 4.13 17.13 -2.36
CA ALA A 97 5.59 17.29 -2.25
C ALA A 97 6.09 17.65 -0.84
N THR A 98 5.19 18.12 0.03
CA THR A 98 5.48 18.50 1.42
C THR A 98 4.87 17.55 2.46
N ALA A 99 4.15 16.52 2.02
CA ALA A 99 3.50 15.54 2.91
C ALA A 99 4.44 14.37 3.25
N ASP A 100 4.39 13.88 4.48
CA ASP A 100 5.21 12.74 4.96
C ASP A 100 4.84 11.40 4.31
N THR A 101 3.76 11.36 3.52
CA THR A 101 3.35 10.24 2.67
C THR A 101 4.06 10.24 1.32
N LEU A 102 5.14 10.98 1.20
CA LEU A 102 6.01 10.94 0.06
C LEU A 102 6.99 9.80 0.25
N GLY A 103 6.94 8.90 -0.71
CA GLY A 103 7.99 7.95 -0.89
C GLY A 103 9.29 8.67 -1.19
N ASN A 104 10.07 9.05 -0.17
CA ASN A 104 11.25 9.91 -0.29
C ASN A 104 12.37 9.33 -1.14
#